data_AF-A0A292Q7N1-F1
#
_entry.id   AF-A0A292Q7N1-F1
#
_cell.length_a   1.000
_cell.length_b   1.000
_cell.length_c   1.000
_cell.angle_alpha   90.00
_cell.angle_beta   90.00
_cell.angle_gamma   90.00
#
_symmetry.space_group_name_H-M   'P 1'
#
loop_
_entity.id
_entity.type
_entity.pdbx_description
1 polymer ?
#
loop_
_entity_poly.entity_id
_entity_poly.type
_entity_poly.pdbx_seq_one_letter_code
_entity_poly.pdbx_strand_id
1 'polypeptide(L)'
;MTLDLSGATYEYGHIILAIHGDLALRLLESLKRHWKRIFSSCFQTTLNTAALHSDTSSRVVRTAQNSPAAPISTSRNTDKVSLTYNINILQHMPTSKHSSIPVIFNPLTPSGSPKVQDEYAYRHPLSTPQTVAAQIKPAEIQNKRGTSSAGAWTNHGFYEDGFTSGLRAGMSLVESCPGMAVYPVQSALEEAHSKKDKPK
;
A
#
# COMPACT_ATOMS: atom_id res chain seq x y z
N MET A 1 19.81 16.42 5.50
CA MET A 1 19.03 16.00 4.33
C MET A 1 17.73 16.72 4.43
N THR A 2 17.40 17.46 3.38
CA THR A 2 16.30 18.40 3.38
C THR A 2 15.03 17.72 2.89
N LEU A 3 13.96 17.81 3.68
CA LEU A 3 12.62 17.36 3.32
C LEU A 3 11.70 18.58 3.19
N ASP A 4 11.08 18.75 2.02
CA ASP A 4 10.02 19.74 1.81
C ASP A 4 8.66 19.05 2.03
N LEU A 5 7.90 19.56 3.01
CA LEU A 5 6.53 19.16 3.28
C LEU A 5 5.64 20.40 3.19
N SER A 6 4.84 20.47 2.14
CA SER A 6 3.85 21.54 1.95
C SER A 6 4.43 22.95 1.99
N GLY A 7 5.65 23.14 1.48
CA GLY A 7 6.35 24.44 1.45
C GLY A 7 7.12 24.77 2.73
N ALA A 8 7.13 23.87 3.72
CA ALA A 8 7.99 23.95 4.89
C ALA A 8 9.17 22.99 4.75
N THR A 9 10.36 23.49 5.10
CA THR A 9 11.62 22.77 4.95
C THR A 9 12.11 22.25 6.29
N TYR A 10 12.44 20.96 6.33
CA TYR A 10 12.94 20.27 7.52
C TYR A 10 14.29 19.62 7.24
N GLU A 11 15.21 19.70 8.20
CA GLU A 11 16.52 19.05 8.11
C GLU A 11 16.57 17.80 8.99
N TYR A 12 16.95 16.69 8.37
CA TYR A 12 17.13 15.41 9.04
C TYR A 12 18.50 14.82 8.74
N GLY A 13 19.12 14.19 9.73
CA GLY A 13 20.33 13.40 9.52
C GLY A 13 20.08 12.16 8.65
N HIS A 14 18.90 11.56 8.81
CA HIS A 14 18.46 10.39 8.06
C HIS A 14 16.94 10.38 7.84
N ILE A 15 16.48 9.83 6.71
CA ILE A 15 15.07 9.69 6.38
C ILE A 15 14.75 8.24 6.04
N ILE A 16 13.72 7.67 6.68
CA ILE A 16 13.18 6.35 6.35
C ILE A 16 11.91 6.53 5.50
N LEU A 17 11.95 6.07 4.26
CA LEU A 17 10.84 6.11 3.30
C LEU A 17 9.94 4.89 3.49
N ALA A 18 8.91 5.02 4.33
CA ALA A 18 7.90 3.98 4.60
C ALA A 18 6.66 4.15 3.69
N ILE A 19 6.88 4.16 2.39
CA ILE A 19 5.88 4.46 1.35
C ILE A 19 5.92 3.40 0.24
N HIS A 20 4.96 3.44 -0.69
CA HIS A 20 4.97 2.54 -1.86
C HIS A 20 6.28 2.65 -2.65
N GLY A 21 6.78 1.52 -3.15
CA GLY A 21 8.09 1.44 -3.80
C GLY A 21 8.22 2.32 -5.04
N ASP A 22 7.16 2.45 -5.83
CA ASP A 22 7.14 3.35 -6.98
C ASP A 22 7.31 4.82 -6.55
N LEU A 23 6.72 5.22 -5.41
CA LEU A 23 6.90 6.57 -4.86
C LEU A 23 8.25 6.76 -4.18
N ALA A 24 8.71 5.77 -3.40
CA ALA A 24 10.04 5.79 -2.78
C ALA A 24 11.13 5.98 -3.85
N LEU A 25 11.04 5.26 -4.96
CA LEU A 25 12.01 5.35 -6.04
C LEU A 25 11.93 6.67 -6.79
N ARG A 26 10.74 7.22 -7.04
CA ARG A 26 10.60 8.57 -7.61
C ARG A 26 11.27 9.64 -6.72
N LEU A 27 11.14 9.52 -5.40
CA LEU A 27 11.81 10.42 -4.45
C LEU A 27 13.33 10.19 -4.42
N LEU A 28 13.80 8.95 -4.57
CA LEU A 28 15.23 8.65 -4.64
C LEU A 28 15.86 9.05 -6.00
N GLU A 29 15.08 9.04 -7.07
CA GLU A 29 15.49 9.46 -8.42
C GLU A 29 15.78 10.96 -8.49
N SER A 30 14.97 11.79 -7.83
CA SER A 30 15.23 13.23 -7.72
C SER A 30 16.57 13.49 -7.02
N LEU A 31 17.04 12.54 -6.21
CA LEU A 31 18.30 12.62 -5.48
C LEU A 31 19.53 12.11 -6.26
N LYS A 32 19.42 11.41 -7.42
CA LYS A 32 20.50 11.16 -8.43
C LYS A 32 20.17 10.19 -9.60
N ARG A 33 20.97 10.28 -10.67
CA ARG A 33 20.85 9.61 -12.00
C ARG A 33 21.11 8.09 -12.10
N HIS A 34 21.67 7.41 -11.08
CA HIS A 34 22.13 6.01 -11.24
C HIS A 34 21.06 4.94 -10.92
N TRP A 35 20.08 5.25 -10.05
CA TRP A 35 18.99 4.31 -9.71
C TRP A 35 17.92 4.18 -10.81
N LYS A 36 17.96 5.10 -11.78
CA LYS A 36 16.93 5.41 -12.78
C LYS A 36 16.54 4.24 -13.69
N ARG A 37 17.38 3.22 -13.82
CA ARG A 37 17.24 2.22 -14.89
C ARG A 37 16.92 0.80 -14.41
N ILE A 38 17.15 0.51 -13.12
CA ILE A 38 16.96 -0.85 -12.58
C ILE A 38 15.70 -0.95 -11.72
N PHE A 39 15.29 0.11 -11.01
CA PHE A 39 14.27 -0.05 -9.97
C PHE A 39 12.92 0.60 -10.33
N SER A 40 12.92 1.73 -11.03
CA SER A 40 11.73 2.52 -11.30
C SER A 40 10.67 1.81 -12.15
N SER A 41 11.10 0.94 -13.07
CA SER A 41 10.21 0.12 -13.90
C SER A 41 9.81 -1.20 -13.24
N CYS A 42 10.47 -1.59 -12.14
CA CYS A 42 10.24 -2.87 -11.47
C CYS A 42 9.10 -2.84 -10.47
N PHE A 43 8.85 -1.71 -9.81
CA PHE A 43 7.75 -1.58 -8.85
C PHE A 43 6.60 -0.81 -9.49
N GLN A 44 5.66 -1.57 -10.05
CA GLN A 44 4.47 -1.03 -10.68
C GLN A 44 3.27 -1.19 -9.75
N THR A 45 2.30 -0.29 -9.89
CA THR A 45 1.03 -0.37 -9.15
C THR A 45 -0.14 -0.23 -10.13
N THR A 46 -1.22 -0.94 -9.86
CA THR A 46 -2.52 -0.71 -10.52
C THR A 46 -3.39 0.17 -9.66
N LEU A 47 -4.21 1.01 -10.30
CA LEU A 47 -5.28 1.71 -9.61
C LEU A 47 -6.48 0.77 -9.53
N ASN A 48 -6.87 0.42 -8.32
CA ASN A 48 -8.02 -0.41 -8.02
C ASN A 48 -9.07 0.41 -7.28
N THR A 49 -10.31 -0.07 -7.33
CA THR A 49 -11.44 0.55 -6.66
C THR A 49 -12.09 -0.46 -5.73
N ALA A 50 -12.46 -0.04 -4.52
CA ALA A 50 -13.37 -0.77 -3.65
C ALA A 50 -14.63 0.07 -3.45
N ALA A 51 -15.79 -0.48 -3.80
CA ALA A 51 -17.08 0.20 -3.65
C ALA A 51 -17.97 -0.55 -2.67
N LEU A 52 -18.44 0.17 -1.64
CA LEU A 52 -19.47 -0.29 -0.73
C LEU A 52 -20.83 -0.07 -1.38
N HIS A 53 -21.70 -1.09 -1.39
CA HIS A 53 -23.02 -0.96 -1.99
C HIS A 53 -24.12 -1.65 -1.18
N SER A 54 -25.37 -1.30 -1.45
CA SER A 54 -26.56 -1.91 -0.86
C SER A 54 -27.20 -2.98 -1.74
N ASP A 55 -26.61 -3.27 -2.91
CA ASP A 55 -27.13 -4.31 -3.79
C ASP A 55 -26.98 -5.72 -3.18
N THR A 56 -28.08 -6.29 -2.71
CA THR A 56 -28.15 -7.65 -2.16
C THR A 56 -28.37 -8.72 -3.24
N SER A 57 -28.61 -8.32 -4.49
CA SER A 57 -28.74 -9.25 -5.62
C SER A 57 -27.40 -9.81 -6.07
N SER A 58 -26.29 -9.14 -5.76
CA SER A 58 -24.95 -9.69 -5.95
C SER A 58 -24.73 -10.78 -4.90
N ARG A 59 -24.98 -12.03 -5.29
CA ARG A 59 -24.43 -13.18 -4.56
C ARG A 59 -22.90 -13.02 -4.49
N VAL A 60 -22.22 -13.75 -3.61
CA VAL A 60 -20.75 -13.84 -3.60
C VAL A 60 -20.33 -14.40 -4.96
N VAL A 61 -20.09 -13.51 -5.90
CA VAL A 61 -19.88 -13.81 -7.30
C VAL A 61 -18.40 -13.55 -7.53
N ARG A 62 -17.63 -14.64 -7.57
CA ARG A 62 -16.32 -14.65 -8.23
C ARG A 62 -16.57 -14.65 -9.74
N THR A 63 -17.02 -13.53 -10.29
CA THR A 63 -17.02 -13.36 -11.75
C THR A 63 -15.62 -12.93 -12.15
N ALA A 64 -14.79 -13.91 -12.51
CA ALA A 64 -13.79 -13.67 -13.54
C ALA A 64 -14.55 -13.45 -14.86
N GLN A 65 -15.19 -12.28 -15.00
CA GLN A 65 -15.98 -11.97 -16.17
C GLN A 65 -15.04 -11.53 -17.29
N ASN A 66 -14.58 -12.52 -18.06
CA ASN A 66 -14.30 -12.32 -19.47
C ASN A 66 -15.66 -12.13 -20.18
N SER A 67 -16.30 -10.97 -20.05
CA SER A 67 -17.55 -10.69 -20.78
C SER A 67 -17.26 -9.88 -22.04
N PRO A 68 -17.41 -10.46 -23.25
CA PRO A 68 -17.45 -9.73 -24.50
C PRO A 68 -18.88 -9.22 -24.70
N ALA A 69 -19.27 -8.13 -24.05
CA ALA A 69 -20.60 -7.56 -24.24
C ALA A 69 -20.62 -6.04 -24.01
N ALA A 70 -19.87 -5.32 -24.84
CA ALA A 70 -20.18 -3.95 -25.23
C ALA A 70 -19.51 -3.68 -26.60
N PRO A 71 -20.21 -3.13 -27.59
CA PRO A 71 -19.61 -2.84 -28.89
C PRO A 71 -18.76 -1.56 -28.82
N ILE A 72 -17.59 -1.63 -29.47
CA ILE A 72 -16.74 -0.52 -29.93
C ILE A 72 -15.78 0.10 -28.89
N SER A 73 -14.57 -0.45 -28.83
CA SER A 73 -13.32 0.26 -29.12
C SER A 73 -12.15 -0.72 -29.04
N THR A 74 -11.23 -0.64 -29.97
CA THR A 74 -10.08 -1.52 -30.18
C THR A 74 -9.07 -1.43 -29.03
N SER A 75 -9.33 -2.14 -27.93
CA SER A 75 -8.33 -2.48 -26.92
C SER A 75 -8.94 -3.53 -26.00
N ARG A 76 -8.67 -4.81 -26.26
CA ARG A 76 -9.00 -5.88 -25.31
C ARG A 76 -8.10 -5.70 -24.09
N ASN A 77 -8.57 -4.95 -23.10
CA ASN A 77 -8.07 -5.05 -21.75
C ASN A 77 -9.01 -6.01 -21.00
N THR A 78 -8.78 -7.31 -21.20
CA THR A 78 -9.47 -8.43 -20.54
C THR A 78 -9.02 -8.65 -19.09
N ASP A 79 -8.24 -7.74 -18.51
CA ASP A 79 -7.45 -8.01 -17.30
C ASP A 79 -8.06 -7.48 -16.01
N LYS A 80 -9.31 -6.98 -16.03
CA LYS A 80 -9.99 -6.45 -14.83
C LYS A 80 -10.85 -7.52 -14.17
N VAL A 81 -10.32 -8.09 -13.08
CA VAL A 81 -11.08 -8.96 -12.18
C VAL A 81 -11.98 -8.10 -11.29
N SER A 82 -13.29 -8.37 -11.34
CA SER A 82 -14.29 -7.78 -10.43
C SER A 82 -14.72 -8.82 -9.40
N LEU A 83 -14.69 -8.47 -8.12
CA LEU A 83 -14.98 -9.42 -7.03
C LEU A 83 -15.80 -8.76 -5.94
N THR A 84 -16.93 -9.39 -5.56
CA THR A 84 -17.73 -8.95 -4.42
C THR A 84 -17.46 -9.82 -3.20
N TYR A 85 -17.06 -9.18 -2.09
CA TYR A 85 -16.96 -9.80 -0.78
C TYR A 85 -18.14 -9.44 0.11
N ASN A 86 -18.58 -10.40 0.92
CA ASN A 86 -19.49 -10.13 2.03
C ASN A 86 -18.68 -9.91 3.30
N ILE A 87 -18.62 -8.66 3.76
CA ILE A 87 -17.81 -8.26 4.92
C ILE A 87 -18.38 -8.85 6.21
N ASN A 88 -19.69 -9.09 6.30
CA ASN A 88 -20.29 -9.76 7.45
C ASN A 88 -19.65 -11.13 7.71
N ILE A 89 -19.42 -11.89 6.64
CA ILE A 89 -18.79 -13.22 6.73
C ILE A 89 -17.31 -13.08 7.08
N LEU A 90 -16.58 -12.19 6.39
CA LEU A 90 -15.14 -12.04 6.58
C LEU A 90 -14.75 -11.53 7.97
N GLN A 91 -15.59 -10.67 8.57
CA GLN A 91 -15.32 -10.03 9.85
C GLN A 91 -16.19 -10.58 10.99
N HIS A 92 -16.90 -11.69 10.76
CA HIS A 92 -17.83 -12.31 11.72
C HIS A 92 -18.86 -11.34 12.31
N MET A 93 -19.36 -10.39 11.51
CA MET A 93 -20.34 -9.40 11.95
C MET A 93 -21.77 -9.89 11.70
N PRO A 94 -22.62 -10.00 12.75
CA PRO A 94 -23.97 -10.50 12.59
C PRO A 94 -24.84 -9.55 11.76
N THR A 95 -25.45 -10.08 10.70
CA THR A 95 -26.33 -9.32 9.79
C THR A 95 -27.55 -8.73 10.52
N SER A 96 -28.02 -9.37 11.60
CA SER A 96 -29.13 -8.85 12.42
C SER A 96 -28.83 -7.49 13.06
N LYS A 97 -27.55 -7.17 13.30
CA LYS A 97 -27.12 -5.90 13.89
C LYS A 97 -26.61 -4.91 12.84
N HIS A 98 -26.00 -5.40 11.77
CA HIS A 98 -25.23 -4.56 10.83
C HIS A 98 -25.81 -4.50 9.42
N SER A 99 -26.92 -5.20 9.13
CA SER A 99 -27.41 -5.44 7.77
C SER A 99 -26.33 -6.08 6.86
N SER A 100 -26.64 -6.34 5.59
CA SER A 100 -25.68 -6.92 4.66
C SER A 100 -24.68 -5.87 4.19
N ILE A 101 -23.39 -6.18 4.22
CA ILE A 101 -22.28 -5.28 3.87
C ILE A 101 -21.47 -5.89 2.72
N PRO A 102 -21.95 -5.78 1.48
CA PRO A 102 -21.19 -6.21 0.31
C PRO A 102 -20.22 -5.10 -0.16
N VAL A 103 -18.99 -5.50 -0.48
CA VAL A 103 -17.97 -4.62 -1.07
C VAL A 103 -17.51 -5.24 -2.38
N ILE A 104 -17.64 -4.49 -3.47
CA ILE A 104 -17.17 -4.89 -4.79
C ILE A 104 -15.83 -4.23 -5.10
N PHE A 105 -14.87 -5.04 -5.53
CA PHE A 105 -13.56 -4.60 -5.99
C PHE A 105 -13.55 -4.54 -7.51
N ASN A 106 -13.04 -3.44 -8.05
CA ASN A 106 -12.94 -3.14 -9.48
C ASN A 106 -14.24 -3.40 -10.25
N PRO A 107 -15.36 -2.72 -9.88
CA PRO A 107 -16.65 -2.95 -10.52
C PRO A 107 -16.57 -2.75 -12.04
N LEU A 108 -17.18 -3.67 -12.79
CA LEU A 108 -17.18 -3.64 -14.27
C LEU A 108 -17.99 -2.48 -14.84
N THR A 109 -19.02 -2.05 -14.11
CA THR A 109 -19.83 -0.87 -14.43
C THR A 109 -19.39 0.31 -13.56
N PRO A 110 -19.17 1.50 -14.16
CA PRO A 110 -18.69 2.67 -13.44
C PRO A 110 -19.64 3.16 -12.33
N SER A 111 -19.10 4.03 -11.48
CA SER A 111 -19.78 4.68 -10.36
C SER A 111 -20.98 5.53 -10.79
N GLY A 112 -21.99 5.63 -9.91
CA GLY A 112 -23.26 6.32 -10.17
C GLY A 112 -24.51 5.45 -10.08
N SER A 113 -24.37 4.15 -9.78
CA SER A 113 -25.52 3.34 -9.37
C SER A 113 -26.08 3.90 -8.05
N PRO A 114 -27.41 4.09 -7.92
CA PRO A 114 -28.02 4.58 -6.68
C PRO A 114 -27.83 3.63 -5.48
N LYS A 115 -27.26 2.43 -5.72
CA LYS A 115 -26.93 1.46 -4.69
C LYS A 115 -25.50 1.59 -4.14
N VAL A 116 -24.60 2.33 -4.81
CA VAL A 116 -23.24 2.58 -4.28
C VAL A 116 -23.34 3.63 -3.19
N GLN A 117 -22.82 3.30 -2.02
CA GLN A 117 -22.84 4.18 -0.84
C GLN A 117 -21.54 4.96 -0.71
N ASP A 118 -20.43 4.30 -1.02
CA ASP A 118 -19.09 4.89 -0.93
C ASP A 118 -18.10 4.16 -1.85
N GLU A 119 -17.04 4.85 -2.26
CA GLU A 119 -16.04 4.35 -3.20
C GLU A 119 -14.63 4.83 -2.83
N TYR A 120 -13.70 3.87 -2.79
CA TYR A 120 -12.32 4.10 -2.40
C TYR A 120 -11.39 3.64 -3.52
N ALA A 121 -10.62 4.59 -4.07
CA ALA A 121 -9.53 4.28 -4.98
C ALA A 121 -8.25 3.98 -4.18
N TYR A 122 -7.56 2.90 -4.53
CA TYR A 122 -6.32 2.50 -3.89
C TYR A 122 -5.32 1.95 -4.92
N ARG A 123 -4.03 2.02 -4.59
CA ARG A 123 -2.97 1.47 -5.44
C ARG A 123 -2.58 0.08 -4.95
N HIS A 124 -2.67 -0.91 -5.83
CA HIS A 124 -2.23 -2.28 -5.53
C HIS A 124 -0.89 -2.57 -6.22
N PRO A 125 0.14 -3.07 -5.50
CA PRO A 125 1.40 -3.48 -6.11
C PRO A 125 1.21 -4.62 -7.12
N LEU A 126 1.92 -4.55 -8.25
CA LEU A 126 1.99 -5.66 -9.19
C LEU A 126 3.17 -6.58 -8.84
N SER A 127 2.91 -7.87 -8.75
CA SER A 127 3.96 -8.89 -8.64
C SER A 127 4.35 -9.35 -10.04
N THR A 128 5.42 -8.76 -10.57
CA THR A 128 5.99 -9.12 -11.87
C THR A 128 7.35 -9.79 -11.69
N PRO A 129 7.85 -10.57 -12.66
CA PRO A 129 9.22 -11.09 -12.62
C PRO A 129 10.28 -9.99 -12.38
N GLN A 130 10.04 -8.79 -12.93
CA GLN A 130 10.89 -7.62 -12.73
C GLN A 130 10.84 -7.11 -11.29
N THR A 131 9.66 -7.13 -10.67
CA THR A 131 9.47 -6.79 -9.24
C THR A 131 10.24 -7.75 -8.36
N VAL A 132 10.09 -9.06 -8.60
CA VAL A 132 10.79 -10.11 -7.82
C VAL A 132 12.30 -10.00 -7.99
N ALA A 133 12.80 -9.78 -9.21
CA ALA A 133 14.23 -9.59 -9.45
C ALA A 133 14.80 -8.34 -8.75
N ALA A 134 14.01 -7.27 -8.63
CA ALA A 134 14.41 -6.06 -7.92
C ALA A 134 14.43 -6.23 -6.40
N GLN A 135 13.61 -7.14 -5.84
CA GLN A 135 13.56 -7.44 -4.40
C GLN A 135 14.83 -8.11 -3.86
N ILE A 136 15.75 -8.57 -4.71
CA ILE A 136 17.04 -9.16 -4.31
C ILE A 136 18.09 -8.07 -4.02
N LYS A 137 17.85 -6.84 -4.48
CA LYS A 137 18.79 -5.71 -4.38
C LYS A 137 18.54 -4.65 -3.29
N PRO A 138 17.74 -4.86 -2.21
CA PRO A 138 17.54 -3.84 -1.17
C PRO A 138 18.84 -3.30 -0.59
N ALA A 139 19.87 -4.13 -0.42
CA ALA A 139 21.16 -3.72 0.13
C ALA A 139 21.83 -2.58 -0.68
N GLU A 140 21.51 -2.44 -1.96
CA GLU A 140 22.03 -1.36 -2.79
C GLU A 140 21.46 -0.01 -2.37
N ILE A 141 20.20 0.04 -1.92
CA ILE A 141 19.48 1.28 -1.58
C ILE A 141 19.42 1.59 -0.08
N GLN A 142 19.66 0.62 0.81
CA GLN A 142 19.57 0.83 2.26
C GLN A 142 20.76 1.62 2.84
N ASN A 143 20.46 2.54 3.77
CA ASN A 143 21.41 3.43 4.45
C ASN A 143 22.39 4.14 3.53
N LYS A 144 21.95 4.48 2.31
CA LYS A 144 22.76 5.25 1.37
C LYS A 144 22.30 6.70 1.41
N ARG A 145 23.28 7.61 1.53
CA ARG A 145 23.06 9.07 1.43
C ARG A 145 22.04 9.61 2.44
N GLY A 146 21.99 9.05 3.65
CA GLY A 146 21.03 9.46 4.68
C GLY A 146 19.60 9.00 4.40
N THR A 147 19.40 7.96 3.58
CA THR A 147 18.09 7.39 3.28
C THR A 147 18.06 5.88 3.47
N SER A 148 16.92 5.39 3.93
CA SER A 148 16.55 3.97 3.95
C SER A 148 15.11 3.82 3.47
N SER A 149 14.75 2.66 2.96
CA SER A 149 13.40 2.39 2.44
C SER A 149 12.78 1.23 3.19
N ALA A 150 11.50 1.36 3.55
CA ALA A 150 10.74 0.32 4.22
C ALA A 150 9.38 0.16 3.56
N GLY A 151 8.87 -1.06 3.53
CA GLY A 151 7.57 -1.38 2.98
C GLY A 151 7.50 -2.80 2.46
N ALA A 152 6.29 -3.32 2.35
CA ALA A 152 6.04 -4.69 1.90
C ALA A 152 6.65 -5.00 0.52
N TRP A 153 6.83 -3.97 -0.31
CA TRP A 153 7.46 -4.05 -1.62
C TRP A 153 8.93 -4.46 -1.61
N THR A 154 9.61 -4.39 -0.46
CA THR A 154 11.00 -4.89 -0.33
C THR A 154 11.06 -6.42 -0.18
N ASN A 155 9.91 -7.11 -0.14
CA ASN A 155 9.80 -8.56 -0.06
C ASN A 155 8.46 -9.03 -0.71
N HIS A 156 7.77 -10.04 -0.19
CA HIS A 156 6.64 -10.68 -0.88
C HIS A 156 5.32 -9.87 -0.93
N GLY A 157 5.28 -8.66 -0.36
CA GLY A 157 4.11 -7.77 -0.46
C GLY A 157 3.05 -7.94 0.63
N PHE A 158 3.32 -8.72 1.69
CA PHE A 158 2.40 -8.90 2.81
C PHE A 158 2.61 -7.89 3.95
N TYR A 159 1.68 -7.84 4.90
CA TYR A 159 1.75 -6.94 6.05
C TYR A 159 3.00 -7.22 6.91
N GLU A 160 3.34 -8.49 7.07
CA GLU A 160 4.51 -8.96 7.80
C GLU A 160 5.81 -8.50 7.14
N ASP A 161 5.84 -8.39 5.81
CA ASP A 161 6.98 -7.84 5.07
C ASP A 161 7.15 -6.35 5.33
N GLY A 162 6.03 -5.61 5.42
CA GLY A 162 6.02 -4.20 5.82
C GLY A 162 6.57 -4.01 7.23
N PHE A 163 6.09 -4.81 8.18
CA PHE A 163 6.58 -4.79 9.57
C PHE A 163 8.08 -5.13 9.65
N THR A 164 8.49 -6.22 9.03
CA THR A 164 9.88 -6.71 9.05
C THR A 164 10.85 -5.72 8.41
N SER A 165 10.46 -5.12 7.27
CA SER A 165 11.30 -4.12 6.59
C SER A 165 11.44 -2.83 7.39
N GLY A 166 10.36 -2.38 8.05
CA GLY A 166 10.40 -1.24 8.96
C GLY A 166 11.34 -1.47 10.14
N LEU A 167 11.23 -2.64 10.80
CA LEU A 167 12.10 -3.00 11.90
C LEU A 167 13.58 -3.04 11.47
N ARG A 168 13.87 -3.65 10.32
CA ARG A 168 15.24 -3.70 9.76
C ARG A 168 15.80 -2.30 9.48
N ALA A 169 15.00 -1.40 8.90
CA ALA A 169 15.42 -0.04 8.62
C ALA A 169 15.73 0.73 9.93
N GLY A 170 14.88 0.58 10.96
CA GLY A 170 15.09 1.19 12.27
C GLY A 170 16.33 0.66 12.98
N MET A 171 16.50 -0.66 13.05
CA MET A 171 17.66 -1.30 13.69
C MET A 171 18.97 -0.90 13.02
N SER A 172 19.00 -0.89 11.69
CA SER A 172 20.21 -0.53 10.96
C SER A 172 20.59 0.95 11.12
N LEU A 173 19.60 1.83 11.32
CA LEU A 173 19.86 3.24 11.67
C LEU A 173 20.47 3.36 13.06
N VAL A 174 19.97 2.62 14.05
CA VAL A 174 20.54 2.57 15.40
C VAL A 174 21.99 2.11 15.37
N GLU A 175 22.30 1.04 14.65
CA GLU A 175 23.66 0.50 14.53
C GLU A 175 24.64 1.47 13.86
N SER A 176 24.15 2.27 12.90
CA SER A 176 24.98 3.23 12.16
C SER A 176 25.13 4.59 12.84
N CYS A 177 24.40 4.84 13.93
CA CYS A 177 24.44 6.10 14.70
C CYS A 177 24.70 5.82 16.20
N PRO A 178 25.98 5.62 16.60
CA PRO A 178 26.35 5.45 18.00
C PRO A 178 25.89 6.65 18.84
N GLY A 179 25.08 6.40 19.87
CA GLY A 179 24.52 7.44 20.75
C GLY A 179 23.07 7.83 20.46
N MET A 180 22.43 7.24 19.45
CA MET A 180 20.98 7.38 19.26
C MET A 180 20.24 6.69 20.41
N ALA A 181 19.40 7.43 21.15
CA ALA A 181 18.60 6.87 22.23
C ALA A 181 17.60 5.85 21.67
N VAL A 182 17.77 4.58 22.03
CA VAL A 182 16.82 3.51 21.69
C VAL A 182 15.82 3.40 22.83
N TYR A 183 14.59 3.77 22.58
CA TYR A 183 13.51 3.53 23.52
C TYR A 183 13.00 2.09 23.34
N PRO A 184 12.88 1.29 24.43
CA PRO A 184 12.31 -0.04 24.34
C PRO A 184 10.91 0.03 23.73
N VAL A 185 10.62 -0.89 22.81
CA VAL A 185 9.32 -0.99 22.10
C VAL A 185 8.15 -1.04 23.09
N GLN A 186 8.34 -1.69 24.24
CA GLN A 186 7.35 -1.78 25.31
C GLN A 186 6.90 -0.40 25.81
N SER A 187 7.86 0.48 26.12
CA SER A 187 7.60 1.84 26.59
C SER A 187 6.95 2.73 25.52
N ALA A 188 7.27 2.53 24.23
CA ALA A 188 6.62 3.25 23.14
C ALA A 188 5.16 2.79 22.93
N LEU A 189 4.89 1.49 23.11
CA LEU A 189 3.54 0.94 23.08
C LEU A 189 2.70 1.43 24.27
N GLU A 190 3.28 1.50 25.47
CA GLU A 190 2.61 2.03 26.66
C GLU A 190 2.25 3.51 26.50
N GLU A 191 3.15 4.33 25.94
CA GLU A 191 2.88 5.74 25.67
C GLU A 191 1.79 5.94 24.59
N ALA A 192 1.79 5.09 23.55
CA ALA A 192 0.77 5.11 22.49
C ALA A 192 -0.62 4.69 23.01
N HIS A 193 -0.69 3.73 23.93
CA HIS A 193 -1.93 3.35 24.61
C HIS A 193 -2.39 4.47 25.57
N SER A 194 -1.49 5.09 26.31
CA SER A 194 -1.81 6.21 27.22
C SER A 194 -2.39 7.43 26.47
N LYS A 195 -1.95 7.68 25.22
CA LYS A 195 -2.50 8.77 24.39
C LYS A 195 -3.88 8.46 23.78
N LYS A 196 -4.31 7.19 23.72
CA LYS A 196 -5.66 6.81 23.26
C LYS A 196 -6.75 7.03 24.31
N ASP A 197 -6.39 7.04 25.60
CA ASP A 197 -7.34 7.16 26.72
C ASP A 197 -7.63 8.61 27.15
N LYS A 198 -7.11 9.61 26.44
CA LYS A 198 -7.50 11.00 26.68
C LYS A 198 -8.79 11.32 25.92
N PRO A 199 -9.88 11.71 26.62
CA PRO A 199 -11.09 12.17 25.94
C PRO A 199 -10.76 13.42 25.11
N LYS A 200 -11.37 13.50 23.92
CA LYS A 200 -11.33 14.69 23.04
C LYS A 200 -11.94 15.90 23.73
#